data_AF-A0A8R1IML2-F1
#
_entry.id   AF-A0A8R1IML2-F1
#
_cell.length_a   1.000
_cell.length_b   1.000
_cell.length_c   1.000
_cell.angle_alpha   90.00
_cell.angle_beta   90.00
_cell.angle_gamma   90.00
#
_symmetry.space_group_name_H-M   'P 1'
#
loop_
_entity.id
_entity.type
_entity.pdbx_description
1 polymer ?
#
loop_
_entity_poly.entity_id
_entity_poly.type
_entity_poly.pdbx_seq_one_letter_code
_entity_poly.pdbx_strand_id
1 'polypeptide(L)' 'DPALGQQNLVISVGKGWGPNYSRLYLTDIPCRYEVSFA' A
#
# COMPACT_ATOMS: atom_id res chain seq x y z
N ASP A 1 -0.69 -9.71 -16.50
CA ASP A 1 -1.35 -9.29 -15.25
C ASP A 1 -0.74 -7.95 -14.83
N PRO A 2 -1.52 -6.86 -14.74
CA PRO A 2 -1.04 -5.55 -14.28
C PRO A 2 -0.41 -5.58 -12.87
N ALA A 3 -0.74 -6.59 -12.05
CA ALA A 3 -0.13 -6.81 -10.74
C ALA A 3 1.34 -7.27 -10.83
N LEU A 4 1.79 -7.78 -11.98
CA LEU A 4 3.20 -8.13 -12.22
C LEU A 4 4.05 -6.91 -12.62
N GLY A 5 3.44 -5.75 -12.84
CA GLY A 5 4.15 -4.49 -13.16
C GLY A 5 4.59 -3.68 -11.94
N GLN A 6 4.19 -4.10 -10.73
CA GLN A 6 4.52 -3.40 -9.49
C GLN A 6 5.60 -4.16 -8.75
N GLN A 7 6.85 -3.85 -9.04
CA GLN A 7 8.02 -4.27 -8.26
C GLN A 7 8.10 -3.59 -6.89
N ASN A 8 6.97 -3.10 -6.36
CA ASN A 8 6.94 -2.35 -5.12
C ASN A 8 6.00 -3.02 -4.12
N LEU A 9 6.49 -3.31 -2.92
CA LEU A 9 5.67 -3.68 -1.77
C LEU A 9 5.43 -2.44 -0.92
N VAL A 10 4.16 -2.19 -0.59
CA VAL A 10 3.78 -1.13 0.32
C VAL A 10 3.29 -1.70 1.64
N ILE A 11 3.83 -1.19 2.74
CA ILE A 11 3.52 -1.64 4.11
C ILE A 11 3.06 -0.45 4.94
N SER A 12 1.86 -0.55 5.51
CA SER A 12 1.37 0.37 6.54
C SER A 12 1.34 -0.34 7.88
N VAL A 13 1.77 0.34 8.95
CA VAL A 13 1.75 -0.18 10.32
C VAL A 13 0.73 0.59 11.16
N GLY A 14 -0.08 -0.14 11.93
CA GLY A 14 -1.09 0.43 12.84
C GLY A 14 -2.43 0.82 12.19
N LYS A 15 -2.49 1.01 10.87
CA LYS A 15 -3.74 1.28 10.13
C LYS A 15 -3.75 0.58 8.77
N GLY A 16 -4.80 -0.20 8.48
CA GLY A 16 -5.01 -0.80 7.16
C GLY A 16 -5.67 0.17 6.17
N TRP A 17 -5.67 -0.22 4.89
CA TRP A 17 -6.36 0.47 3.80
C TRP A 17 -6.97 -0.53 2.82
N GLY A 18 -7.93 -0.08 2.01
CA GLY A 18 -8.65 -0.87 1.02
C GLY A 18 -10.13 -1.03 1.34
N PRO A 19 -10.86 -1.87 0.58
CA PRO A 19 -12.33 -1.93 0.63
C PRO A 19 -12.94 -2.26 2.00
N ASN A 20 -12.18 -2.89 2.89
CA ASN A 20 -12.62 -3.29 4.22
C ASN A 20 -12.17 -2.33 5.34
N TYR A 21 -11.55 -1.20 4.97
CA TYR A 21 -11.04 -0.21 5.92
C TYR A 21 -11.68 1.15 5.65
N SER A 22 -11.69 2.01 6.67
CA SER A 22 -12.18 3.39 6.52
C SER A 22 -11.33 4.25 5.57
N ARG A 23 -10.11 3.81 5.28
CA ARG A 23 -9.18 4.42 4.32
C ARG A 23 -9.19 3.59 3.06
N LEU A 24 -9.63 4.19 1.96
CA LEU A 24 -9.76 3.46 0.70
C LEU A 24 -8.44 3.45 -0.06
N TYR A 25 -7.70 4.54 -0.02
CA TYR A 25 -6.49 4.72 -0.81
C TYR A 25 -5.24 4.75 0.06
N LEU A 26 -4.11 4.39 -0.55
CA LEU A 26 -2.82 4.42 0.11
C LEU A 26 -2.41 5.84 0.54
N THR A 27 -2.81 6.86 -0.23
CA THR A 27 -2.61 8.29 0.09
C THR A 27 -3.27 8.73 1.38
N ASP A 28 -4.26 7.99 1.86
CA ASP A 28 -4.96 8.28 3.13
C ASP A 28 -4.18 7.75 4.35
N ILE A 29 -3.10 6.99 4.12
CA ILE A 29 -2.20 6.49 5.17
C ILE A 29 -1.11 7.54 5.45
N PRO A 30 -1.01 8.07 6.69
CA PRO A 30 -0.08 9.15 7.03
C PRO A 30 1.39 8.71 7.08
N CYS A 31 1.67 7.43 7.34
CA CYS A 31 3.01 6.88 7.39
C CYS A 31 3.04 5.45 6.84
N ARG A 32 3.98 5.18 5.92
CA ARG A 32 4.11 3.88 5.23
C ARG A 32 5.53 3.67 4.74
N TYR A 33 5.86 2.40 4.49
CA TYR A 33 7.09 1.99 3.82
C TYR A 33 6.77 1.54 2.40
N GLU A 34 7.61 1.96 1.45
CA GLU A 34 7.57 1.49 0.07
C GLU A 34 8.92 0.81 -0.22
N VAL A 35 8.88 -0.47 -0.55
CA VAL A 35 10.06 -1.30 -0.84
C VAL A 35 10.06 -1.59 -2.32
N SER A 36 11.12 -1.19 -3.03
CA SER A 36 11.32 -1.49 -4.44
C SER A 36 12.24 -2.69 -4.63
N PHE A 37 11.78 -3.69 -5.37
CA PHE A 37 12.53 -4.88 -5.76
C PHE A 37 13.12 -4.67 -7.17
N ALA A 38 14.22 -3.91 -7.23
CA ALA A 38 15.01 -3.74 -8.45
C ALA A 38 15.76 -5.03 -8.82
#